data_AF-A0A545BAS3-F1
#
_entry.id   AF-A0A545BAS3-F1
#
_cell.length_a   1.000
_cell.length_b   1.000
_cell.length_c   1.000
_cell.angle_alpha   90.00
_cell.angle_beta   90.00
_cell.angle_gamma   90.00
#
_symmetry.space_group_name_H-M   'P 1'
#
loop_
_entity.id
_entity.type
_entity.pdbx_description
1 polymer ?
#
loop_
_entity_poly.entity_id
_entity_poly.type
_entity_poly.pdbx_seq_one_letter_code
_entity_poly.pdbx_strand_id
1 'polypeptide(L)' 'MKTIRISEVAARTGVQATTLRYYEDIGLIGPAARSANGYRSYDERDLDRLAATARQEARHQP' A
#
# COMPACT_ATOMS: atom_id res chain seq x y z
N MET A 1 4.44 -7.97 -15.52
CA MET A 1 4.40 -7.36 -14.17
C MET A 1 2.95 -7.30 -13.72
N LYS A 2 2.61 -7.95 -12.59
CA LYS A 2 1.27 -7.90 -12.03
C LYS A 2 1.12 -6.58 -11.27
N THR A 3 0.11 -5.81 -11.63
CA THR A 3 -0.20 -4.53 -11.01
C THR A 3 -1.36 -4.72 -10.05
N ILE A 4 -1.18 -4.35 -8.80
CA ILE A 4 -2.15 -4.60 -7.73
C ILE A 4 -2.70 -3.27 -7.21
N ARG A 5 -4.01 -3.25 -6.96
CA ARG A 5 -4.71 -2.06 -6.48
C ARG A 5 -4.61 -1.95 -4.96
N ILE A 6 -4.63 -0.72 -4.44
CA ILE A 6 -4.61 -0.44 -2.99
C ILE A 6 -5.71 -1.21 -2.22
N SER A 7 -6.87 -1.42 -2.85
CA SER A 7 -7.99 -2.18 -2.30
C SER A 7 -7.65 -3.66 -2.12
N GLU A 8 -6.87 -4.22 -3.02
CA GLU A 8 -6.43 -5.61 -2.96
C GLU A 8 -5.29 -5.78 -1.95
N VAL A 9 -4.44 -4.77 -1.80
CA VAL A 9 -3.45 -4.70 -0.70
C VAL A 9 -4.15 -4.69 0.64
N ALA A 10 -5.17 -3.85 0.79
CA ALA A 10 -5.96 -3.76 2.01
C ALA A 10 -6.57 -5.12 2.38
N ALA A 11 -7.17 -5.81 1.40
CA ALA A 11 -7.73 -7.14 1.59
C ALA A 11 -6.66 -8.19 1.96
N ARG A 12 -5.46 -8.13 1.37
CA ARG A 12 -4.37 -9.09 1.65
C ARG A 12 -3.65 -8.86 2.97
N THR A 13 -3.56 -7.62 3.42
CA THR A 13 -2.78 -7.22 4.61
C THR A 13 -3.65 -7.01 5.85
N GLY A 14 -4.97 -6.90 5.68
CA GLY A 14 -5.90 -6.55 6.76
C GLY A 14 -5.84 -5.07 7.15
N VAL A 15 -5.02 -4.26 6.48
CA VAL A 15 -4.93 -2.82 6.72
C VAL A 15 -5.99 -2.09 5.92
N GLN A 16 -6.60 -1.06 6.52
CA GLN A 16 -7.59 -0.25 5.81
C GLN A 16 -6.93 0.48 4.64
N ALA A 17 -7.63 0.52 3.49
CA ALA A 17 -7.16 1.26 2.31
C ALA A 17 -6.94 2.76 2.60
N THR A 18 -7.62 3.33 3.60
CA THR A 18 -7.43 4.69 4.11
C THR A 18 -6.06 4.86 4.76
N THR A 19 -5.65 3.93 5.62
CA THR A 19 -4.32 3.89 6.23
C THR A 19 -3.23 3.75 5.19
N LEU A 20 -3.44 2.90 4.18
CA LEU A 20 -2.51 2.78 3.06
C LEU A 20 -2.38 4.09 2.29
N ARG A 21 -3.50 4.79 2.06
CA ARG A 21 -3.51 6.11 1.44
C ARG A 21 -2.76 7.14 2.27
N TYR A 22 -2.94 7.11 3.59
CA TYR A 22 -2.21 7.96 4.53
C TYR A 22 -0.70 7.70 4.47
N TYR A 23 -0.26 6.44 4.46
CA TYR A 23 1.15 6.08 4.31
C TYR A 23 1.76 6.57 2.99
N GLU A 24 0.97 6.58 1.91
CA GLU A 24 1.39 7.14 0.64
C GLU A 24 1.52 8.66 0.72
N ASP A 25 0.55 9.33 1.33
CA ASP A 25 0.51 10.79 1.46
C ASP A 25 1.67 11.31 2.33
N ILE A 26 2.08 10.57 3.37
CA ILE A 26 3.26 10.91 4.18
C ILE A 26 4.58 10.40 3.59
N GLY A 27 4.56 9.72 2.44
CA GLY A 27 5.75 9.18 1.78
C GLY A 27 6.39 7.96 2.44
N LEU A 28 5.69 7.29 3.36
CA LEU A 28 6.15 6.08 4.05
C LEU A 28 6.21 4.88 3.10
N ILE A 29 5.21 4.77 2.22
CA ILE A 29 5.25 3.90 1.06
C ILE A 29 5.52 4.80 -0.14
N GLY A 30 6.55 4.46 -0.91
CA GLY A 30 7.00 5.29 -2.03
C GLY A 30 5.85 5.60 -2.99
N PRO A 31 5.95 6.71 -3.76
CA PRO A 31 4.88 7.10 -4.66
C PRO A 31 4.56 5.94 -5.60
N ALA A 32 3.34 5.41 -5.52
CA ALA A 32 2.90 4.34 -6.39
C ALA A 32 3.15 4.79 -7.84
N ALA A 33 3.78 3.93 -8.64
CA ALA A 33 3.93 4.21 -10.06
C ALA A 33 2.51 4.46 -10.62
N ARG A 34 2.23 5.71 -10.98
CA ARG A 34 0.96 6.07 -11.60
C ARG A 34 0.89 5.29 -12.89
N SER A 35 -0.02 4.33 -12.99
CA SER A 35 -0.25 3.68 -14.26
C SER A 35 -0.76 4.72 -15.26
N ALA A 36 -0.52 4.48 -16.55
CA ALA A 36 -0.86 5.39 -17.64
C ALA A 36 -2.36 5.78 -17.68
N ASN A 37 -3.20 5.05 -16.96
CA ASN A 37 -4.64 5.25 -16.80
C ASN A 37 -5.02 6.09 -15.56
N GLY A 38 -4.06 6.69 -14.85
CA GLY A 38 -4.29 7.57 -13.69
C GLY A 38 -4.62 6.83 -12.39
N TYR A 39 -4.64 5.49 -12.40
CA TYR A 39 -4.85 4.70 -11.20
C TYR A 39 -3.54 4.48 -10.44
N ARG A 40 -3.64 4.44 -9.11
CA ARG A 40 -2.55 4.03 -8.22
C ARG A 40 -2.39 2.52 -8.32
N SER A 41 -1.19 2.12 -8.69
CA SER A 41 -0.85 0.77 -9.09
C SER A 41 0.45 0.40 -8.39
N TYR A 42 0.38 -0.64 -7.57
CA TYR A 42 1.50 -1.12 -6.80
C TYR A 42 2.07 -2.35 -7.50
N ASP A 43 3.39 -2.42 -7.63
CA ASP A 43 4.03 -3.66 -8.02
C ASP A 43 4.13 -4.61 -6.81
N GLU A 44 4.52 -5.86 -7.06
CA GLU A 44 4.65 -6.85 -5.99
C GLU A 44 5.70 -6.46 -4.93
N ARG A 45 6.71 -5.67 -5.28
CA ARG A 45 7.75 -5.21 -4.36
C ARG A 45 7.23 -4.11 -3.43
N ASP A 46 6.42 -3.21 -3.98
CA ASP A 46 5.69 -2.22 -3.20
C ASP A 46 4.78 -2.91 -2.20
N LEU A 47 4.15 -4.03 -2.59
CA LEU A 47 3.32 -4.84 -1.67
C LEU A 47 4.10 -5.47 -0.53
N ASP A 48 5.26 -6.04 -0.82
CA ASP A 48 6.09 -6.65 0.22
C ASP A 48 6.52 -5.59 1.25
N ARG A 49 6.83 -4.38 0.77
CA ARG A 49 7.16 -3.23 1.62
C ARG A 49 5.95 -2.74 2.42
N LEU A 50 4.80 -2.64 1.77
CA LEU A 50 3.51 -2.32 2.37
C LEU A 50 3.14 -3.31 3.48
N ALA A 51 3.27 -4.61 3.21
CA ALA A 51 2.96 -5.68 4.16
C ALA A 51 3.97 -5.72 5.32
N ALA A 52 5.23 -5.38 5.09
CA ALA A 52 6.23 -5.24 6.16
C ALA A 52 5.91 -4.04 7.07
N THR A 53 5.63 -2.88 6.47
CA THR A 53 5.30 -1.65 7.20
C THR A 53 3.98 -1.79 7.96
N ALA A 54 2.95 -2.33 7.30
CA ALA A 54 1.66 -2.66 7.89
C ALA A 54 1.78 -3.55 9.13
N ARG A 55 2.61 -4.60 9.08
CA ARG A 55 2.84 -5.50 10.22
C ARG A 55 3.53 -4.80 11.39
N GLN A 56 4.36 -3.79 11.11
CA GLN A 56 5.04 -3.00 12.14
C GLN A 56 4.09 -1.99 12.80
N GLU A 57 3.25 -1.33 12.00
CA GLU A 57 2.31 -0.31 12.45
C GLU A 57 1.02 -0.89 13.07
N ALA A 58 0.58 -2.09 12.67
CA ALA A 58 -0.53 -2.79 13.33
C ALA A 58 -0.23 -3.09 14.82
N ARG A 59 1.05 -3.05 15.20
CA ARG A 59 1.50 -3.16 16.60
C ARG A 59 1.45 -1.83 17.36
N HIS A 60 1.28 -0.71 16.64
CA HIS A 60 1.24 0.67 17.16
C HIS A 60 -0.15 1.31 17.06
N GLN A 61 -1.14 0.66 16.46
CA GLN A 61 -2.50 1.17 16.41
C GLN A 61 -3.27 0.72 17.66
N PRO A 62 -3.57 1.63 18.61
CA PRO A 62 -4.31 1.31 19.84
C PRO A 62 -5.78 0.98 19.58
#